data_AF-A0A7W1SHZ9-F1
#
_entry.id   AF-A0A7W1SHZ9-F1
#
_cell.length_a   1.000
_cell.length_b   1.000
_cell.length_c   1.000
_cell.angle_alpha   90.00
_cell.angle_beta   90.00
_cell.angle_gamma   90.00
#
_symmetry.space_group_name_H-M   'P 1'
#
loop_
_entity.id
_entity.type
_entity.pdbx_description
1 polymer ?
#
loop_
_entity_poly.entity_id
_entity_poly.type
_entity_poly.pdbx_seq_one_letter_code
_entity_poly.pdbx_strand_id
1 'polypeptide(L)'
;MTLSDALEQHWAVRAIEPARHRLALSTARRLLDAGGADAAHIVTPPERSALSDVATAYDVAVQELVLRETASAQLLALAQQLRASAATALLLRLALRHADDIDSQSAVEALHRSALAVVADQFEHVERDAAATVPEHADTVSIIRARAASVWCGLLSPDVRARLPRLVTEIAALREELSGIPARRPASESPEERDARARAAFGRHAVAAVVDAAAELASYLRHGERVDAVPRLARHLRTARMSAPGDPALRIALAWLVLAAAVTANQQTRQLSLLDAAH
;
A
#
# COMPACT_ATOMS: atom_id res chain seq x y z
N MET A 1 15.31 6.22 24.73
CA MET A 1 14.10 6.18 23.89
C MET A 1 14.03 4.82 23.24
N THR A 2 13.01 4.05 23.54
CA THR A 2 12.72 2.82 22.79
C THR A 2 12.23 3.23 21.40
N LEU A 3 12.79 2.60 20.36
CA LEU A 3 12.56 2.94 18.94
C LEU A 3 11.09 2.76 18.47
N SER A 4 10.22 2.19 19.30
CA SER A 4 8.78 1.98 19.05
C SER A 4 7.96 3.27 18.98
N ASP A 5 8.52 4.41 19.36
CA ASP A 5 7.75 5.62 19.63
C ASP A 5 7.62 6.58 18.44
N ALA A 6 8.28 6.33 17.29
CA ALA A 6 8.38 7.33 16.22
C ALA A 6 7.01 7.75 15.64
N LEU A 7 6.09 6.80 15.45
CA LEU A 7 4.72 7.08 15.00
C LEU A 7 3.83 7.57 16.14
N GLU A 8 3.93 6.98 17.32
CA GLU A 8 3.15 7.37 18.51
C GLU A 8 3.46 8.80 18.97
N GLN A 9 4.69 9.27 18.76
CA GLN A 9 5.11 10.63 19.05
C GLN A 9 4.81 11.62 17.91
N HIS A 10 4.35 11.16 16.76
CA HIS A 10 4.01 12.02 15.63
C HIS A 10 2.81 12.90 15.98
N TRP A 11 2.83 14.16 15.54
CA TRP A 11 1.81 15.15 15.88
C TRP A 11 0.39 14.68 15.54
N ALA A 12 0.23 13.99 14.40
CA ALA A 12 -1.07 13.49 13.94
C ALA A 12 -1.66 12.44 14.90
N VAL A 13 -0.81 11.55 15.46
CA VAL A 13 -1.25 10.53 16.43
C VAL A 13 -1.45 11.17 17.81
N ARG A 14 -0.53 12.04 18.24
CA ARG A 14 -0.61 12.74 19.53
C ARG A 14 -1.80 13.70 19.64
N ALA A 15 -2.30 14.19 18.52
CA ALA A 15 -3.50 15.04 18.49
C ALA A 15 -4.78 14.27 18.82
N ILE A 16 -4.76 12.94 18.71
CA ILE A 16 -5.90 12.09 19.07
C ILE A 16 -5.95 11.94 20.60
N GLU A 17 -7.11 12.23 21.18
CA GLU A 17 -7.32 12.07 22.61
C GLU A 17 -7.05 10.61 23.05
N PRO A 18 -6.35 10.37 24.18
CA PRO A 18 -6.04 9.02 24.65
C PRO A 18 -7.29 8.14 24.88
N ALA A 19 -8.44 8.74 25.22
CA ALA A 19 -9.70 8.03 25.35
C ALA A 19 -10.19 7.50 24.00
N ARG A 20 -10.11 8.31 22.94
CA ARG A 20 -10.49 7.94 21.57
C ARG A 20 -9.56 6.87 21.00
N HIS A 21 -8.26 6.99 21.28
CA HIS A 21 -7.27 5.97 20.90
C HIS A 21 -7.57 4.62 21.58
N ARG A 22 -7.82 4.62 22.90
CA ARG A 22 -8.20 3.39 23.62
C ARG A 22 -9.51 2.80 23.13
N LEU A 23 -10.51 3.64 22.85
CA LEU A 23 -11.78 3.20 22.27
C LEU A 23 -11.55 2.45 20.96
N ALA A 24 -10.86 3.08 19.99
CA ALA A 24 -10.56 2.48 18.69
C ALA A 24 -9.87 1.11 18.82
N LEU A 25 -8.83 1.00 19.65
CA LEU A 25 -8.11 -0.27 19.83
C LEU A 25 -8.98 -1.35 20.50
N SER A 26 -9.77 -0.98 21.50
CA SER A 26 -10.68 -1.92 22.17
C SER A 26 -11.78 -2.41 21.23
N THR A 27 -12.35 -1.51 20.41
CA THR A 27 -13.33 -1.85 19.38
C THR A 27 -12.70 -2.75 18.32
N ALA A 28 -11.50 -2.43 17.83
CA ALA A 28 -10.84 -3.22 16.79
C ALA A 28 -10.62 -4.67 17.22
N ARG A 29 -10.13 -4.88 18.44
CA ARG A 29 -9.95 -6.22 19.02
C ARG A 29 -11.28 -6.96 19.14
N ARG A 30 -12.30 -6.30 19.71
CA ARG A 30 -13.64 -6.88 19.87
C ARG A 30 -14.24 -7.34 18.54
N LEU A 31 -14.06 -6.57 17.47
CA LEU A 31 -14.60 -6.91 16.14
C LEU A 31 -13.89 -8.11 15.51
N LEU A 32 -12.57 -8.20 15.67
CA LEU A 32 -11.78 -9.29 15.12
C LEU A 32 -11.98 -10.59 15.92
N ASP A 33 -12.11 -10.49 17.24
CA ASP A 33 -12.43 -11.64 18.11
C ASP A 33 -13.83 -12.21 17.82
N ALA A 34 -14.78 -11.36 17.42
CA ALA A 34 -16.15 -11.76 17.08
C ALA A 34 -16.30 -12.43 15.70
N GLY A 35 -15.22 -12.60 14.92
CA GLY A 35 -15.25 -13.35 13.66
C GLY A 35 -16.03 -12.69 12.52
N GLY A 36 -16.28 -11.38 12.58
CA GLY A 36 -16.77 -10.57 11.46
C GLY A 36 -18.26 -10.71 11.09
N ALA A 37 -18.88 -11.88 11.26
CA ALA A 37 -20.24 -12.16 10.76
C ALA A 37 -21.37 -11.46 11.54
N ASP A 38 -21.20 -11.22 12.85
CA ASP A 38 -22.15 -10.46 13.68
C ASP A 38 -21.65 -9.04 14.02
N ALA A 39 -20.46 -8.67 13.54
CA ALA A 39 -19.69 -7.52 14.02
C ALA A 39 -20.22 -6.16 13.53
N ALA A 40 -20.73 -6.09 12.29
CA ALA A 40 -21.16 -4.84 11.64
C ALA A 40 -22.36 -4.18 12.35
N HIS A 41 -23.26 -4.98 12.93
CA HIS A 41 -24.44 -4.48 13.67
C HIS A 41 -24.12 -4.06 15.12
N ILE A 42 -22.89 -4.33 15.59
CA ILE A 42 -22.45 -4.08 16.97
C ILE A 42 -21.70 -2.74 17.08
N VAL A 43 -21.16 -2.20 15.98
CA VAL A 43 -20.34 -0.98 16.01
C VAL A 43 -21.22 0.27 16.05
N THR A 44 -21.05 1.06 17.11
CA THR A 44 -21.71 2.35 17.22
C THR A 44 -21.02 3.40 16.32
N PRO A 45 -21.73 4.44 15.85
CA PRO A 45 -21.11 5.50 15.04
C PRO A 45 -19.87 6.16 15.68
N PRO A 46 -19.83 6.42 17.01
CA PRO A 46 -18.62 6.94 17.67
C PRO A 46 -17.43 5.98 17.61
N GLU A 47 -17.66 4.67 17.73
CA GLU A 47 -16.60 3.65 17.64
C GLU A 47 -16.05 3.56 16.21
N ARG A 48 -16.92 3.57 15.19
CA ARG A 48 -16.50 3.63 13.79
C ARG A 48 -15.66 4.88 13.50
N SER A 49 -16.11 6.03 14.00
CA SER A 49 -15.39 7.29 13.85
C SER A 49 -14.03 7.26 14.56
N ALA A 50 -13.93 6.66 15.75
CA ALA A 50 -12.67 6.48 16.45
C ALA A 50 -11.70 5.56 15.68
N LEU A 51 -12.19 4.44 15.12
CA LEU A 51 -11.39 3.55 14.27
C LEU A 51 -10.80 4.30 13.08
N SER A 52 -11.65 5.04 12.35
CA SER A 52 -11.26 5.79 11.15
C SER A 52 -10.25 6.89 11.46
N ASP A 53 -10.49 7.69 12.50
CA ASP A 53 -9.59 8.80 12.87
C ASP A 53 -8.21 8.30 13.28
N VAL A 54 -8.16 7.25 14.11
CA VAL A 54 -6.89 6.69 14.57
C VAL A 54 -6.15 6.06 13.39
N ALA A 55 -6.81 5.23 12.58
CA ALA A 55 -6.17 4.64 11.39
C ALA A 55 -5.61 5.72 10.46
N THR A 56 -6.39 6.77 10.21
CA THR A 56 -5.97 7.92 9.38
C THR A 56 -4.78 8.66 9.98
N ALA A 57 -4.72 8.82 11.31
CA ALA A 57 -3.60 9.46 11.97
C ALA A 57 -2.27 8.70 11.76
N TYR A 58 -2.29 7.37 11.81
CA TYR A 58 -1.13 6.54 11.47
C TYR A 58 -0.71 6.72 10.00
N ASP A 59 -1.67 6.77 9.08
CA ASP A 59 -1.39 6.93 7.65
C ASP A 59 -0.82 8.30 7.29
N VAL A 60 -1.32 9.37 7.92
CA VAL A 60 -0.77 10.72 7.78
C VAL A 60 0.66 10.77 8.31
N ALA A 61 0.89 10.15 9.47
CA ALA A 61 2.20 10.15 10.09
C ALA A 61 3.25 9.40 9.25
N VAL A 62 2.91 8.25 8.67
CA VAL A 62 3.83 7.56 7.74
C VAL A 62 4.08 8.35 6.46
N GLN A 63 3.06 9.00 5.90
CA GLN A 63 3.25 9.84 4.73
C GLN A 63 4.30 10.93 4.97
N GLU A 64 4.26 11.60 6.12
CA GLU A 64 5.24 12.62 6.48
C GLU A 64 6.63 12.07 6.75
N LEU A 65 6.74 10.95 7.45
CA LEU A 65 8.04 10.32 7.74
C LEU A 65 8.72 9.86 6.45
N VAL A 66 7.98 9.20 5.56
CA VAL A 66 8.48 8.73 4.25
C VAL A 66 8.80 9.89 3.31
N LEU A 67 8.21 11.07 3.48
CA LEU A 67 8.60 12.27 2.71
C LEU A 67 10.00 12.79 3.08
N ARG A 68 10.43 12.57 4.32
CA ARG A 68 11.72 13.07 4.85
C ARG A 68 12.88 12.14 4.50
N GLU A 69 12.62 10.85 4.39
CA GLU A 69 13.64 9.85 4.09
C GLU A 69 13.86 9.66 2.57
N THR A 70 15.12 9.63 2.16
CA THR A 70 15.50 9.52 0.74
C THR A 70 16.48 8.39 0.44
N ALA A 71 17.15 7.83 1.46
CA ALA A 71 18.11 6.75 1.27
C ALA A 71 17.52 5.36 1.59
N SER A 72 17.95 4.35 0.85
CA SER A 72 17.52 2.94 1.00
C SER A 72 17.71 2.38 2.42
N ALA A 73 18.88 2.58 3.01
CA ALA A 73 19.17 2.10 4.37
C ALA A 73 18.28 2.74 5.43
N GLN A 74 17.85 3.99 5.21
CA GLN A 74 16.94 4.71 6.10
C GLN A 74 15.51 4.18 5.99
N LEU A 75 15.04 3.82 4.79
CA LEU A 75 13.71 3.24 4.59
C LEU A 75 13.55 1.89 5.30
N LEU A 76 14.56 1.02 5.23
CA LEU A 76 14.53 -0.26 5.95
C LEU A 76 14.58 -0.06 7.46
N ALA A 77 15.46 0.82 7.96
CA ALA A 77 15.55 1.15 9.38
C ALA A 77 14.22 1.74 9.88
N LEU A 78 13.62 2.64 9.11
CA LEU A 78 12.30 3.20 9.39
C LEU A 78 11.24 2.08 9.44
N ALA A 79 11.17 1.21 8.44
CA ALA A 79 10.22 0.09 8.45
C ALA A 79 10.35 -0.80 9.70
N GLN A 80 11.58 -1.09 10.15
CA GLN A 80 11.82 -1.84 11.38
C GLN A 80 11.34 -1.10 12.63
N GLN A 81 11.57 0.21 12.70
CA GLN A 81 11.09 1.06 13.81
C GLN A 81 9.56 1.13 13.85
N LEU A 82 8.93 1.15 12.67
CA LEU A 82 7.48 1.28 12.55
C LEU A 82 6.71 -0.04 12.63
N ARG A 83 7.38 -1.19 12.78
CA ARG A 83 6.74 -2.52 12.79
C ARG A 83 5.55 -2.63 13.75
N ALA A 84 5.71 -2.21 15.00
CA ALA A 84 4.64 -2.30 16.00
C ALA A 84 3.46 -1.38 15.65
N SER A 85 3.74 -0.16 15.21
CA SER A 85 2.72 0.80 14.77
C SER A 85 2.02 0.35 13.49
N ALA A 86 2.72 -0.32 12.57
CA ALA A 86 2.13 -0.94 11.38
C ALA A 86 1.16 -2.07 11.77
N ALA A 87 1.49 -2.87 12.78
CA ALA A 87 0.58 -3.89 13.31
C ALA A 87 -0.70 -3.25 13.90
N THR A 88 -0.56 -2.14 14.64
CA THR A 88 -1.70 -1.38 15.16
C THR A 88 -2.55 -0.80 14.02
N ALA A 89 -1.94 -0.17 13.02
CA ALA A 89 -2.65 0.36 11.86
C ALA A 89 -3.35 -0.75 11.07
N LEU A 90 -2.70 -1.91 10.86
CA LEU A 90 -3.30 -3.08 10.23
C LEU A 90 -4.54 -3.57 10.99
N LEU A 91 -4.44 -3.71 12.32
CA LEU A 91 -5.55 -4.11 13.19
C LEU A 91 -6.76 -3.19 13.00
N LEU A 92 -6.53 -1.87 13.00
CA LEU A 92 -7.58 -0.87 12.80
C LEU A 92 -8.20 -0.96 11.40
N ARG A 93 -7.38 -1.16 10.36
CA ARG A 93 -7.82 -1.30 8.97
C ARG A 93 -8.61 -2.60 8.73
N LEU A 94 -8.23 -3.69 9.37
CA LEU A 94 -8.99 -4.94 9.36
C LEU A 94 -10.33 -4.79 10.09
N ALA A 95 -10.35 -4.10 11.23
CA ALA A 95 -11.59 -3.81 11.95
C ALA A 95 -12.55 -2.91 11.16
N LEU A 96 -12.05 -1.87 10.48
CA LEU A 96 -12.83 -1.01 9.60
C LEU A 96 -13.51 -1.79 8.48
N ARG A 97 -12.80 -2.75 7.87
CA ARG A 97 -13.36 -3.65 6.84
C ARG A 97 -14.62 -4.37 7.35
N HIS A 98 -14.65 -4.81 8.60
CA HIS A 98 -15.82 -5.45 9.20
C HIS A 98 -16.90 -4.47 9.64
N ALA A 99 -16.53 -3.24 10.00
CA ALA A 99 -17.45 -2.24 10.52
C ALA A 99 -18.28 -1.54 9.43
N ASP A 100 -17.78 -1.46 8.20
CA ASP A 100 -18.42 -0.69 7.14
C ASP A 100 -19.47 -1.48 6.34
N ASP A 101 -19.49 -2.82 6.37
CA ASP A 101 -20.44 -3.67 5.59
C ASP A 101 -20.53 -3.28 4.09
N ILE A 102 -19.54 -2.54 3.60
CA ILE A 102 -19.45 -2.18 2.19
C ILE A 102 -18.56 -3.22 1.54
N ASP A 103 -19.13 -3.98 0.61
CA ASP A 103 -18.45 -4.79 -0.40
C ASP A 103 -17.42 -4.01 -1.25
N SER A 104 -17.14 -2.74 -0.93
CA SER A 104 -16.06 -1.94 -1.50
C SER A 104 -14.71 -2.36 -0.93
N GLN A 105 -14.35 -3.62 -1.11
CA GLN A 105 -12.97 -4.07 -0.99
C GLN A 105 -12.19 -3.47 -2.17
N SER A 106 -11.87 -2.17 -2.15
CA SER A 106 -11.10 -1.62 -3.27
C SER A 106 -9.73 -2.31 -3.32
N ALA A 107 -9.24 -2.60 -4.53
CA ALA A 107 -7.93 -3.22 -4.72
C ALA A 107 -6.80 -2.39 -4.07
N VAL A 108 -6.97 -1.06 -3.99
CA VAL A 108 -6.03 -0.15 -3.31
C VAL A 108 -6.02 -0.38 -1.80
N GLU A 109 -7.17 -0.66 -1.19
CA GLU A 109 -7.24 -0.96 0.25
C GLU A 109 -6.63 -2.33 0.57
N ALA A 110 -6.83 -3.33 -0.31
CA ALA A 110 -6.17 -4.62 -0.21
C ALA A 110 -4.63 -4.50 -0.29
N LEU A 111 -4.15 -3.67 -1.23
CA LEU A 111 -2.73 -3.31 -1.32
C LEU A 111 -2.23 -2.60 -0.06
N HIS A 112 -3.01 -1.66 0.48
CA HIS A 112 -2.67 -0.94 1.69
C HIS A 112 -2.51 -1.88 2.89
N ARG A 113 -3.49 -2.77 3.12
CA ARG A 113 -3.41 -3.79 4.18
C ARG A 113 -2.25 -4.75 3.99
N SER A 114 -2.00 -5.19 2.75
CA SER A 114 -0.86 -6.06 2.44
C SER A 114 0.47 -5.38 2.72
N ALA A 115 0.62 -4.09 2.39
CA ALA A 115 1.82 -3.32 2.70
C ALA A 115 2.01 -3.18 4.22
N LEU A 116 0.94 -2.87 4.97
CA LEU A 116 0.95 -2.84 6.43
C LEU A 116 1.37 -4.19 7.03
N ALA A 117 0.80 -5.30 6.54
CA ALA A 117 1.11 -6.65 6.97
C ALA A 117 2.59 -7.02 6.78
N VAL A 118 3.18 -6.66 5.64
CA VAL A 118 4.62 -6.86 5.41
C VAL A 118 5.48 -6.06 6.38
N VAL A 119 5.17 -4.78 6.62
CA VAL A 119 5.93 -3.95 7.57
C VAL A 119 5.77 -4.48 9.00
N ALA A 120 4.57 -4.95 9.35
CA ALA A 120 4.22 -5.53 10.64
C ALA A 120 4.80 -6.94 10.88
N ASP A 121 5.37 -7.60 9.86
CA ASP A 121 5.80 -9.02 9.89
C ASP A 121 4.66 -10.03 10.06
N GLN A 122 3.44 -9.66 9.65
CA GLN A 122 2.22 -10.47 9.79
C GLN A 122 1.76 -10.99 8.43
N PHE A 123 2.57 -11.83 7.79
CA PHE A 123 2.38 -12.27 6.41
C PHE A 123 1.09 -13.07 6.17
N GLU A 124 0.50 -13.64 7.21
CA GLU A 124 -0.82 -14.28 7.19
C GLU A 124 -1.95 -13.33 6.75
N HIS A 125 -1.74 -12.01 6.89
CA HIS A 125 -2.69 -10.98 6.48
C HIS A 125 -2.38 -10.36 5.10
N VAL A 126 -1.32 -10.81 4.42
CA VAL A 126 -1.05 -10.38 3.04
C VAL A 126 -2.08 -11.02 2.11
N GLU A 127 -2.81 -10.19 1.38
CA GLU A 127 -3.84 -10.66 0.46
C GLU A 127 -3.20 -11.30 -0.76
N ARG A 128 -3.76 -12.43 -1.22
CA ARG A 128 -3.19 -13.14 -2.38
C ARG A 128 -3.64 -12.56 -3.71
N ASP A 129 -4.83 -11.96 -3.74
CA ASP A 129 -5.42 -11.35 -4.92
C ASP A 129 -6.30 -10.16 -4.54
N ALA A 130 -5.90 -8.96 -4.97
CA ALA A 130 -6.64 -7.73 -4.75
C ALA A 130 -7.68 -7.44 -5.86
N ALA A 131 -7.72 -8.25 -6.92
CA ALA A 131 -8.52 -7.98 -8.12
C ALA A 131 -9.97 -8.48 -8.02
N ALA A 132 -10.41 -9.01 -6.88
CA ALA A 132 -11.72 -9.64 -6.71
C ALA A 132 -12.94 -8.68 -6.88
N THR A 133 -12.70 -7.37 -6.99
CA THR A 133 -13.72 -6.32 -6.83
C THR A 133 -13.48 -5.14 -7.77
N VAL A 134 -13.37 -5.44 -9.07
CA VAL A 134 -13.46 -4.41 -10.11
C VAL A 134 -14.93 -4.25 -10.50
N PRO A 135 -15.54 -3.06 -10.39
CA PRO A 135 -16.91 -2.84 -10.84
C PRO A 135 -17.07 -3.22 -12.32
N GLU A 136 -18.21 -3.82 -12.69
CA GLU A 136 -18.50 -4.22 -14.08
C GLU A 136 -18.39 -3.06 -15.09
N HIS A 137 -18.53 -1.82 -14.61
CA HIS A 137 -18.51 -0.59 -15.40
C HIS A 137 -17.24 0.25 -15.14
N ALA A 138 -16.17 -0.35 -14.60
CA ALA A 138 -14.93 0.37 -14.34
C ALA A 138 -14.25 0.83 -15.63
N ASP A 139 -13.72 2.04 -15.64
CA ASP A 139 -12.90 2.50 -16.76
C ASP A 139 -11.59 1.70 -16.87
N THR A 140 -10.95 1.74 -18.05
CA THR A 140 -9.71 1.00 -18.32
C THR A 140 -8.62 1.29 -17.29
N VAL A 141 -8.51 2.54 -16.81
CA VAL A 141 -7.46 2.93 -15.85
C VAL A 141 -7.73 2.32 -14.47
N SER A 142 -8.99 2.23 -14.06
CA SER A 142 -9.41 1.61 -12.80
C SER A 142 -9.19 0.10 -12.83
N ILE A 143 -9.45 -0.57 -13.96
CA ILE A 143 -9.13 -1.99 -14.19
C ILE A 143 -7.61 -2.21 -14.06
N ILE A 144 -6.81 -1.42 -14.79
CA ILE A 144 -5.34 -1.51 -14.74
C ILE A 144 -4.83 -1.26 -13.32
N ARG A 145 -5.41 -0.29 -12.61
CA ARG A 145 -5.05 0.00 -11.21
C ARG A 145 -5.32 -1.19 -10.30
N ALA A 146 -6.47 -1.84 -10.43
CA ALA A 146 -6.81 -3.01 -9.61
C ALA A 146 -5.87 -4.20 -9.88
N ARG A 147 -5.55 -4.43 -11.16
CA ARG A 147 -4.56 -5.43 -11.56
C ARG A 147 -3.16 -5.11 -11.05
N ALA A 148 -2.73 -3.84 -11.12
CA ALA A 148 -1.46 -3.40 -10.54
C ALA A 148 -1.41 -3.64 -9.02
N ALA A 149 -2.50 -3.39 -8.31
CA ALA A 149 -2.60 -3.71 -6.89
C ALA A 149 -2.52 -5.23 -6.61
N SER A 150 -3.16 -6.07 -7.43
CA SER A 150 -3.07 -7.53 -7.31
C SER A 150 -1.65 -8.04 -7.58
N VAL A 151 -0.95 -7.48 -8.58
CA VAL A 151 0.47 -7.75 -8.82
C VAL A 151 1.30 -7.46 -7.57
N TRP A 152 1.12 -6.28 -6.96
CA TRP A 152 1.84 -5.91 -5.75
C TRP A 152 1.54 -6.83 -4.58
N CYS A 153 0.27 -7.19 -4.35
CA CYS A 153 -0.10 -8.16 -3.32
C CYS A 153 0.60 -9.50 -3.55
N GLY A 154 0.70 -9.96 -4.81
CA GLY A 154 1.48 -11.14 -5.18
C GLY A 154 2.98 -11.00 -4.96
N LEU A 155 3.56 -9.82 -5.21
CA LEU A 155 4.99 -9.54 -4.98
C LEU A 155 5.35 -9.46 -3.50
N LEU A 156 4.43 -8.98 -2.66
CA LEU A 156 4.57 -8.87 -1.21
C LEU A 156 4.35 -10.19 -0.47
N SER A 157 3.75 -11.18 -1.13
CA SER A 157 3.41 -12.47 -0.55
C SER A 157 4.65 -13.35 -0.27
N PRO A 158 4.67 -14.14 0.82
CA PRO A 158 5.76 -15.09 1.11
C PRO A 158 6.01 -16.11 0.00
N ASP A 159 4.99 -16.44 -0.79
CA ASP A 159 5.05 -17.41 -1.89
C ASP A 159 5.46 -16.79 -3.24
N VAL A 160 5.94 -15.55 -3.25
CA VAL A 160 6.26 -14.78 -4.47
C VAL A 160 7.12 -15.55 -5.46
N ARG A 161 8.08 -16.36 -5.01
CA ARG A 161 8.97 -17.14 -5.89
C ARG A 161 8.20 -18.08 -6.83
N ALA A 162 7.13 -18.71 -6.35
CA ALA A 162 6.32 -19.62 -7.17
C ALA A 162 5.46 -18.85 -8.20
N ARG A 163 5.08 -17.61 -7.87
CA ARG A 163 4.18 -16.77 -8.68
C ARG A 163 4.92 -15.81 -9.61
N LEU A 164 6.22 -15.60 -9.38
CA LEU A 164 7.02 -14.58 -10.05
C LEU A 164 6.95 -14.63 -11.58
N PRO A 165 6.99 -15.80 -12.26
CA PRO A 165 6.85 -15.84 -13.72
C PRO A 165 5.51 -15.25 -14.21
N ARG A 166 4.40 -15.61 -13.55
CA ARG A 166 3.07 -15.08 -13.87
C ARG A 166 2.99 -13.58 -13.59
N LEU A 167 3.55 -13.13 -12.47
CA LEU A 167 3.56 -11.71 -12.10
C LEU A 167 4.37 -10.87 -13.10
N VAL A 168 5.50 -11.37 -13.59
CA VAL A 168 6.31 -10.71 -14.62
C VAL A 168 5.54 -10.57 -15.94
N THR A 169 4.82 -11.62 -16.36
CA THR A 169 3.93 -11.55 -17.54
C THR A 169 2.84 -10.50 -17.36
N GLU A 170 2.21 -10.48 -16.19
CA GLU A 170 1.16 -9.51 -15.87
C GLU A 170 1.68 -8.06 -15.87
N ILE A 171 2.86 -7.83 -15.30
CA ILE A 171 3.54 -6.52 -15.34
C ILE A 171 3.80 -6.08 -16.78
N ALA A 172 4.27 -6.99 -17.64
CA ALA A 172 4.51 -6.67 -19.06
C ALA A 172 3.21 -6.29 -19.77
N ALA A 173 2.13 -7.05 -19.56
CA ALA A 173 0.82 -6.75 -20.13
C ALA A 173 0.30 -5.38 -19.66
N LEU A 174 0.42 -5.06 -18.36
CA LEU A 174 0.01 -3.76 -17.83
C LEU A 174 0.79 -2.60 -18.45
N ARG A 175 2.10 -2.75 -18.70
CA ARG A 175 2.92 -1.72 -19.35
C ARG A 175 2.52 -1.52 -20.81
N GLU A 176 2.21 -2.59 -21.53
CA GLU A 176 1.73 -2.53 -22.91
C GLU A 176 0.36 -1.84 -22.99
N GLU A 177 -0.59 -2.24 -22.15
CA GLU A 177 -1.92 -1.64 -22.07
C GLU A 177 -1.85 -0.14 -21.74
N LEU A 178 -1.02 0.26 -20.77
CA LEU A 178 -0.80 1.66 -20.41
C LEU A 178 -0.22 2.48 -21.57
N SER A 179 0.69 1.88 -22.34
CA SER A 179 1.31 2.52 -23.52
C SER A 179 0.32 2.67 -24.67
N GLY A 180 -0.66 1.75 -24.77
CA GLY A 180 -1.72 1.76 -25.78
C GLY A 180 -2.83 2.79 -25.54
N ILE A 181 -2.92 3.40 -24.34
CA ILE A 181 -3.98 4.37 -24.03
C ILE A 181 -3.70 5.70 -24.75
N PRO A 182 -4.50 6.10 -25.75
CA PRO A 182 -4.21 7.29 -26.53
C PRO A 182 -4.20 8.56 -25.66
N ALA A 183 -3.21 9.43 -25.88
CA ALA A 183 -3.23 10.79 -25.39
C ALA A 183 -3.94 11.71 -26.40
N ARG A 184 -5.21 11.42 -26.73
CA ARG A 184 -5.94 12.29 -27.66
C ARG A 184 -6.31 13.62 -26.99
N ARG A 185 -6.03 14.72 -27.69
CA ARG A 185 -6.42 16.08 -27.32
C ARG A 185 -7.50 16.54 -28.29
N PRO A 186 -8.75 16.79 -27.84
CA PRO A 186 -9.77 17.45 -28.65
C PRO A 186 -9.31 18.86 -29.05
N ALA A 187 -9.72 19.32 -30.24
CA ALA A 187 -9.35 20.62 -30.78
C ALA A 187 -10.07 21.79 -30.06
N SER A 188 -11.18 21.51 -29.37
CA SER A 188 -11.91 22.47 -28.54
C SER A 188 -12.29 21.79 -27.23
N GLU A 189 -11.57 22.10 -26.14
CA GLU A 189 -11.92 21.65 -24.78
C GLU A 189 -12.32 22.87 -23.94
N SER A 190 -13.41 22.73 -23.19
CA SER A 190 -13.75 23.62 -22.08
C SER A 190 -12.72 23.54 -20.96
N PRO A 191 -12.67 24.53 -20.03
CA PRO A 191 -11.81 24.46 -18.84
C PRO A 191 -12.02 23.20 -17.99
N GLU A 192 -13.28 22.77 -17.80
CA GLU A 192 -13.61 21.59 -16.99
C GLU A 192 -13.10 20.29 -17.63
N GLU A 193 -13.21 20.17 -18.96
CA GLU A 193 -12.68 19.04 -19.73
C GLU A 193 -11.14 18.98 -19.69
N ARG A 194 -10.47 20.14 -19.75
CA ARG A 194 -9.01 20.24 -19.58
C ARG A 194 -8.57 19.74 -18.21
N ASP A 195 -9.27 20.14 -17.16
CA ASP A 195 -8.96 19.73 -15.78
C ASP A 195 -9.24 18.23 -15.56
N ALA A 196 -10.35 17.72 -16.09
CA ALA A 196 -10.67 16.29 -16.05
C ALA A 196 -9.61 15.45 -16.79
N ARG A 197 -9.18 15.89 -17.98
CA ARG A 197 -8.09 15.25 -18.75
C ARG A 197 -6.76 15.31 -18.01
N ALA A 198 -6.43 16.44 -17.37
CA ALA A 198 -5.23 16.56 -16.57
C ALA A 198 -5.25 15.57 -15.39
N ARG A 199 -6.36 15.49 -14.63
CA ARG A 199 -6.55 14.50 -13.56
C ARG A 199 -6.40 13.07 -14.06
N ALA A 200 -7.00 12.74 -15.20
CA ALA A 200 -6.88 11.42 -15.83
C ALA A 200 -5.43 11.12 -16.28
N ALA A 201 -4.71 12.10 -16.82
CA ALA A 201 -3.30 11.96 -17.20
C ALA A 201 -2.40 11.73 -15.97
N PHE A 202 -2.61 12.49 -14.89
CA PHE A 202 -1.91 12.28 -13.61
C PHE A 202 -2.21 10.89 -13.03
N GLY A 203 -3.48 10.48 -13.00
CA GLY A 203 -3.89 9.15 -12.54
C GLY A 203 -3.22 8.03 -13.35
N ARG A 204 -3.18 8.14 -14.69
CA ARG A 204 -2.46 7.20 -15.54
C ARG A 204 -0.95 7.17 -15.26
N HIS A 205 -0.33 8.35 -15.11
CA HIS A 205 1.09 8.44 -14.80
C HIS A 205 1.42 7.83 -13.43
N ALA A 206 0.55 8.03 -12.43
CA ALA A 206 0.70 7.39 -11.12
C ALA A 206 0.68 5.87 -11.24
N VAL A 207 -0.31 5.29 -11.94
CA VAL A 207 -0.41 3.84 -12.14
C VAL A 207 0.80 3.30 -12.93
N ALA A 208 1.25 3.99 -13.97
CA ALA A 208 2.46 3.60 -14.71
C ALA A 208 3.70 3.54 -13.82
N ALA A 209 3.92 4.56 -12.97
CA ALA A 209 5.03 4.56 -12.03
C ALA A 209 4.92 3.43 -10.98
N VAL A 210 3.70 3.06 -10.56
CA VAL A 210 3.46 1.91 -9.67
C VAL A 210 3.80 0.58 -10.36
N VAL A 211 3.46 0.44 -11.64
CA VAL A 211 3.78 -0.77 -12.44
C VAL A 211 5.27 -0.87 -12.73
N ASP A 212 5.94 0.24 -13.03
CA ASP A 212 7.40 0.25 -13.21
C ASP A 212 8.13 -0.08 -11.89
N ALA A 213 7.63 0.41 -10.75
CA ALA A 213 8.14 -0.02 -9.44
C ALA A 213 7.95 -1.54 -9.23
N ALA A 214 6.79 -2.10 -9.59
CA ALA A 214 6.57 -3.55 -9.51
C ALA A 214 7.58 -4.32 -10.38
N ALA A 215 7.88 -3.81 -11.58
CA ALA A 215 8.87 -4.40 -12.48
C ALA A 215 10.27 -4.42 -11.86
N GLU A 216 10.70 -3.33 -11.22
CA GLU A 216 11.99 -3.24 -10.52
C GLU A 216 12.08 -4.26 -9.38
N LEU A 217 11.02 -4.40 -8.57
CA LEU A 217 10.99 -5.39 -7.49
C LEU A 217 11.00 -6.82 -8.05
N ALA A 218 10.21 -7.10 -9.08
CA ALA A 218 10.16 -8.41 -9.72
C ALA A 218 11.52 -8.79 -10.33
N SER A 219 12.18 -7.85 -11.00
CA SER A 219 13.54 -8.03 -11.55
C SER A 219 14.53 -8.36 -10.43
N TYR A 220 14.50 -7.58 -9.34
CA TYR A 220 15.35 -7.81 -8.18
C TYR A 220 15.12 -9.19 -7.54
N LEU A 221 13.86 -9.60 -7.36
CA LEU A 221 13.51 -10.91 -6.81
C LEU A 221 13.95 -12.06 -7.73
N ARG A 222 13.97 -11.85 -9.04
CA ARG A 222 14.39 -12.84 -10.04
C ARG A 222 15.90 -13.00 -10.11
N HIS A 223 16.64 -11.90 -10.09
CA HIS A 223 18.07 -11.88 -10.42
C HIS A 223 18.99 -11.68 -9.21
N GLY A 224 18.45 -11.28 -8.05
CA GLY A 224 19.23 -11.10 -6.82
C GLY A 224 20.27 -9.97 -6.90
N GLU A 225 20.12 -9.02 -7.82
CA GLU A 225 21.06 -7.91 -8.02
C GLU A 225 21.09 -7.01 -6.77
N ARG A 226 22.08 -7.21 -5.90
CA ARG A 226 22.16 -6.64 -4.53
C ARG A 226 22.22 -5.10 -4.46
N VAL A 227 22.48 -4.40 -5.56
CA VAL A 227 22.86 -2.99 -5.54
C VAL A 227 21.85 -2.22 -6.40
N ASP A 228 21.04 -1.36 -5.77
CA ASP A 228 20.18 -0.32 -6.38
C ASP A 228 18.67 -0.57 -6.56
N ALA A 229 18.10 -1.73 -6.21
CA ALA A 229 16.65 -1.93 -6.36
C ALA A 229 15.82 -0.99 -5.47
N VAL A 230 16.14 -0.89 -4.18
CA VAL A 230 15.37 -0.07 -3.22
C VAL A 230 15.37 1.43 -3.56
N PRO A 231 16.50 2.08 -3.92
CA PRO A 231 16.47 3.46 -4.40
C PRO A 231 15.60 3.67 -5.65
N ARG A 232 15.65 2.74 -6.62
CA ARG A 232 14.82 2.82 -7.84
C ARG A 232 13.33 2.68 -7.49
N LEU A 233 12.99 1.69 -6.67
CA LEU A 233 11.64 1.49 -6.14
C LEU A 233 11.10 2.74 -5.46
N ALA A 234 11.88 3.31 -4.54
CA ALA A 234 11.52 4.53 -3.82
C ALA A 234 11.28 5.72 -4.77
N ARG A 235 12.11 5.86 -5.81
CA ARG A 235 11.94 6.89 -6.85
C ARG A 235 10.62 6.72 -7.59
N HIS A 236 10.32 5.52 -8.10
CA HIS A 236 9.08 5.26 -8.83
C HIS A 236 7.84 5.47 -7.96
N LEU A 237 7.84 4.98 -6.71
CA LEU A 237 6.74 5.16 -5.77
C LEU A 237 6.56 6.63 -5.34
N ARG A 238 7.65 7.39 -5.24
CA ARG A 238 7.60 8.84 -5.03
C ARG A 238 6.95 9.55 -6.22
N THR A 239 7.35 9.22 -7.45
CA THR A 239 6.74 9.75 -8.68
C THR A 239 5.25 9.43 -8.73
N ALA A 240 4.87 8.19 -8.41
CA ALA A 240 3.47 7.79 -8.34
C ALA A 240 2.67 8.65 -7.36
N ARG A 241 3.20 8.85 -6.14
CA ARG A 241 2.56 9.65 -5.09
C ARG A 241 2.39 11.12 -5.50
N MET A 242 3.41 11.73 -6.10
CA MET A 242 3.35 13.10 -6.61
C MET A 242 2.33 13.25 -7.76
N SER A 243 2.06 12.16 -8.47
CA SER A 243 1.13 12.10 -9.59
C SER A 243 -0.29 11.67 -9.18
N ALA A 244 -0.53 11.44 -7.88
CA ALA A 244 -1.83 11.08 -7.33
C ALA A 244 -2.46 12.17 -6.43
N PRO A 245 -2.36 13.49 -6.74
CA PRO A 245 -2.83 14.53 -5.83
C PRO A 245 -4.34 14.48 -5.57
N GLY A 246 -5.12 13.97 -6.52
CA GLY A 246 -6.57 13.78 -6.40
C GLY A 246 -7.00 12.41 -5.87
N ASP A 247 -6.05 11.57 -5.42
CA ASP A 247 -6.34 10.20 -4.95
C ASP A 247 -5.67 9.95 -3.58
N PRO A 248 -6.33 10.36 -2.49
CA PRO A 248 -5.75 10.26 -1.15
C PRO A 248 -5.55 8.80 -0.70
N ALA A 249 -6.44 7.89 -1.10
CA ALA A 249 -6.35 6.47 -0.79
C ALA A 249 -5.10 5.84 -1.42
N LEU A 250 -4.86 6.11 -2.71
CA LEU A 250 -3.64 5.65 -3.38
C LEU A 250 -2.39 6.26 -2.74
N ARG A 251 -2.40 7.56 -2.41
CA ARG A 251 -1.25 8.21 -1.75
C ARG A 251 -0.88 7.57 -0.40
N ILE A 252 -1.89 7.22 0.40
CA ILE A 252 -1.71 6.49 1.66
C ILE A 252 -1.09 5.12 1.40
N ALA A 253 -1.70 4.34 0.50
CA ALA A 253 -1.20 3.01 0.16
C ALA A 253 0.26 3.04 -0.32
N LEU A 254 0.63 4.03 -1.15
CA LEU A 254 1.98 4.19 -1.67
C LEU A 254 3.03 4.50 -0.59
N ALA A 255 2.65 5.19 0.49
CA ALA A 255 3.57 5.51 1.59
C ALA A 255 3.94 4.26 2.39
N TRP A 256 2.99 3.37 2.64
CA TRP A 256 3.27 2.06 3.24
C TRP A 256 3.94 1.10 2.27
N LEU A 257 3.57 1.15 0.99
CA LEU A 257 4.12 0.28 -0.05
C LEU A 257 5.64 0.42 -0.21
N VAL A 258 6.18 1.64 -0.10
CA VAL A 258 7.64 1.84 -0.20
C VAL A 258 8.39 1.20 0.97
N LEU A 259 7.82 1.23 2.18
CA LEU A 259 8.38 0.55 3.34
C LEU A 259 8.28 -0.97 3.18
N ALA A 260 7.13 -1.47 2.74
CA ALA A 260 6.91 -2.88 2.47
C ALA A 260 7.88 -3.42 1.41
N ALA A 261 8.05 -2.70 0.30
CA ALA A 261 8.99 -3.07 -0.77
C ALA A 261 10.45 -3.11 -0.26
N ALA A 262 10.85 -2.19 0.60
CA ALA A 262 12.17 -2.21 1.24
C ALA A 262 12.37 -3.44 2.15
N VAL A 263 11.34 -3.81 2.91
CA VAL A 263 11.35 -5.04 3.74
C VAL A 263 11.46 -6.29 2.87
N THR A 264 10.63 -6.42 1.84
CA THR A 264 10.63 -7.57 0.91
C THR A 264 11.98 -7.72 0.20
N ALA A 265 12.55 -6.62 -0.31
CA ALA A 265 13.87 -6.64 -0.96
C ALA A 265 14.99 -7.07 0.01
N ASN A 266 14.97 -6.57 1.25
CA ASN A 266 15.97 -6.93 2.26
C ASN A 266 15.88 -8.41 2.70
N GLN A 267 14.68 -8.99 2.81
CA GLN A 267 14.52 -10.41 3.12
C GLN A 267 15.22 -11.32 2.10
N GLN A 268 15.09 -11.00 0.81
CA GLN A 268 15.77 -11.72 -0.25
C GLN A 268 17.29 -11.55 -0.18
N THR A 269 17.79 -10.35 0.14
CA THR A 269 19.24 -10.12 0.35
C THR A 269 19.78 -11.08 1.43
N ARG A 270 19.10 -11.16 2.57
CA ARG A 270 19.52 -12.02 3.69
C ARG A 270 19.52 -13.50 3.31
N GLN A 271 18.51 -13.97 2.59
CA GLN A 271 18.44 -15.36 2.13
C GLN A 271 19.59 -15.70 1.18
N LEU A 272 19.96 -14.81 0.26
CA LEU A 272 21.10 -15.02 -0.64
C LEU A 272 22.43 -15.06 0.14
N SER A 273 22.63 -14.16 1.12
CA SER A 273 23.86 -14.15 1.93
C SER A 273 24.04 -15.41 2.78
N LEU A 274 22.94 -16.01 3.25
CA LEU A 274 22.98 -17.27 4.00
C LEU A 274 23.30 -18.47 3.12
N LEU A 275 22.89 -18.46 1.85
CA LEU A 275 23.26 -19.49 0.88
C LEU A 275 24.73 -19.41 0.49
N ASP A 276 25.25 -18.19 0.27
CA ASP A 276 26.67 -17.96 -0.02
C ASP A 276 27.59 -18.40 1.13
N ALA A 277 27.15 -18.25 2.39
CA ALA A 277 27.93 -18.62 3.58
C ALA A 277 27.90 -20.13 3.91
N ALA A 278 27.04 -20.90 3.24
CA ALA A 278 26.92 -22.36 3.40
C ALA A 278 27.74 -23.14 2.35
N HIS A 279 28.54 -22.45 1.54
CA HIS A 279 29.43 -22.98 0.50
C HIS A 279 30.87 -22.53 0.77
#